data_AF-A0A7S1VGC7-F1
#
_entry.id   AF-A0A7S1VGC7-F1
#
_cell.length_a   1.000
_cell.length_b   1.000
_cell.length_c   1.000
_cell.angle_alpha   90.00
_cell.angle_beta   90.00
_cell.angle_gamma   90.00
#
_symmetry.space_group_name_H-M   'P 1'
#
loop_
_entity.id
_entity.type
_entity.pdbx_description
1 polymer ?
#
loop_
_entity_poly.entity_id
_entity_poly.type
_entity_poly.pdbx_seq_one_letter_code
_entity_poly.pdbx_strand_id
1 'polypeptide(L)'
;ISFLRAGLSLLDGLGQDPWVEHYDLTLKLNDLLAGALNTRGDYDDADQIVETISKRARTERDKRWAYSAKVKLLSTQNQMHEAIAFGIKTLRTAGIRLPSRKARLHHVLIEFFKVKKRFKKIKSEEELLTMRECEDEEIRLITHTLNYVAYAGFFVNQPNLMIVGYIRGLSLSLKHGLNKYT
;
A
#
# COMPACT_ATOMS: atom_id res chain seq x y z
N ILE A 1 19.60 -6.98 -2.77
CA ILE A 1 20.01 -6.34 -1.49
C ILE A 1 21.42 -5.77 -1.58
N SER A 2 22.46 -6.57 -1.88
CA SER A 2 23.85 -6.07 -1.98
C SER A 2 24.00 -4.84 -2.89
N PHE A 3 23.45 -4.87 -4.10
CA PHE A 3 23.45 -3.72 -5.02
C PHE A 3 22.81 -2.45 -4.43
N LEU A 4 21.69 -2.59 -3.70
CA LEU A 4 20.99 -1.44 -3.10
C LEU A 4 21.79 -0.82 -1.96
N ARG A 5 22.42 -1.66 -1.12
CA ARG A 5 23.31 -1.19 -0.06
C ARG A 5 24.55 -0.49 -0.63
N ALA A 6 25.15 -1.06 -1.68
CA ALA A 6 26.28 -0.43 -2.36
C ALA A 6 25.91 0.94 -2.95
N GLY A 7 24.73 1.05 -3.57
CA GLY A 7 24.21 2.34 -4.06
C GLY A 7 24.06 3.40 -2.95
N LEU A 8 23.52 3.02 -1.79
CA LEU A 8 23.42 3.93 -0.64
C LEU A 8 24.80 4.32 -0.09
N SER A 9 25.72 3.38 0.06
CA SER A 9 27.08 3.68 0.54
C SER A 9 27.86 4.59 -0.41
N LEU A 10 27.66 4.48 -1.73
CA LEU A 10 28.27 5.39 -2.70
C LEU A 10 27.73 6.81 -2.54
N LEU A 11 26.42 6.98 -2.32
CA LEU A 11 25.82 8.28 -2.09
C LEU A 11 26.33 8.91 -0.79
N ASP A 12 26.40 8.15 0.30
CA ASP A 12 26.94 8.61 1.58
C ASP A 12 28.42 9.04 1.45
N GLY A 13 29.18 8.38 0.56
CA GLY A 13 30.59 8.68 0.29
C GLY A 13 30.85 9.98 -0.49
N LEU A 14 29.83 10.64 -1.03
CA LEU A 14 29.97 11.90 -1.78
C LEU A 14 30.26 13.12 -0.87
N GLY A 15 30.21 12.94 0.46
CA GLY A 15 30.54 13.99 1.44
C GLY A 15 29.41 15.02 1.64
N GLN A 16 28.23 14.79 1.08
CA GLN A 16 27.02 15.59 1.23
C GLN A 16 25.86 14.70 1.68
N ASP A 17 24.83 15.26 2.35
CA ASP A 17 23.66 14.48 2.78
C ASP A 17 22.85 14.02 1.56
N PRO A 18 22.74 12.70 1.27
CA PRO A 18 22.04 12.20 0.09
C PRO A 18 20.55 12.54 0.07
N TRP A 19 19.92 12.74 1.23
CA TRP A 19 18.52 13.16 1.34
C TRP A 19 18.31 14.63 0.92
N VAL A 20 19.37 15.42 0.82
CA VAL A 20 19.33 16.79 0.33
C VAL A 20 19.64 16.81 -1.16
N GLU A 21 20.80 16.30 -1.55
CA GLU A 21 21.37 16.44 -2.90
C GLU A 21 20.83 15.42 -3.91
N HIS A 22 20.51 14.21 -3.45
CA HIS A 22 20.07 13.09 -4.29
C HIS A 22 18.76 12.48 -3.77
N TYR A 23 17.82 13.34 -3.37
CA TYR A 23 16.62 12.94 -2.64
C TYR A 23 15.82 11.82 -3.33
N ASP A 24 15.47 12.00 -4.61
CA ASP A 24 14.60 11.03 -5.32
C ASP A 24 15.27 9.66 -5.44
N LEU A 25 16.58 9.64 -5.73
CA LEU A 25 17.37 8.41 -5.83
C LEU A 25 17.52 7.74 -4.46
N THR A 26 17.83 8.53 -3.43
CA THR A 26 17.98 8.06 -2.05
C THR A 26 16.68 7.44 -1.54
N LEU A 27 15.55 8.12 -1.77
CA LEU A 27 14.22 7.62 -1.44
C LEU A 27 13.95 6.30 -2.17
N LYS A 28 14.16 6.24 -3.50
CA LYS A 28 13.88 5.04 -4.28
C LYS A 28 14.74 3.85 -3.86
N LEU A 29 16.02 4.06 -3.56
CA LEU A 29 16.92 3.01 -3.08
C LEU A 29 16.47 2.47 -1.72
N ASN A 30 16.09 3.35 -0.79
CA ASN A 30 15.57 2.95 0.51
C ASN A 30 14.23 2.19 0.37
N ASP A 31 13.31 2.65 -0.46
CA ASP A 31 12.03 1.95 -0.73
C ASP A 31 12.27 0.53 -1.28
N LEU A 32 13.15 0.40 -2.28
CA LEU A 32 13.51 -0.89 -2.86
C LEU A 32 14.20 -1.79 -1.83
N LEU A 33 15.04 -1.22 -0.96
CA LEU A 33 15.74 -1.97 0.08
C LEU A 33 14.78 -2.50 1.13
N ALA A 34 13.86 -1.67 1.64
CA ALA A 34 12.82 -2.09 2.57
C ALA A 34 11.96 -3.22 1.99
N GLY A 35 11.55 -3.09 0.72
CA GLY A 35 10.78 -4.13 0.02
C GLY A 35 11.55 -5.45 -0.14
N ALA A 36 12.84 -5.38 -0.47
CA ALA A 36 13.70 -6.54 -0.64
C ALA A 36 13.97 -7.27 0.69
N LEU A 37 14.26 -6.53 1.76
CA LEU A 37 14.47 -7.06 3.11
C LEU A 37 13.21 -7.76 3.63
N ASN A 38 12.05 -7.13 3.47
CA ASN A 38 10.76 -7.74 3.84
C ASN A 38 10.50 -9.05 3.08
N THR A 39 10.86 -9.11 1.79
CA THR A 39 10.72 -10.33 0.99
C THR A 39 11.70 -11.43 1.40
N ARG A 40 12.89 -11.07 1.88
CA ARG A 40 13.88 -12.04 2.40
C ARG A 40 13.57 -12.49 3.84
N GLY A 41 12.75 -11.75 4.57
CA GLY A 41 12.43 -12.01 5.98
C GLY A 41 13.29 -11.23 6.98
N ASP A 42 14.11 -10.26 6.54
CA ASP A 42 14.89 -9.41 7.45
C ASP A 42 14.02 -8.26 7.97
N TYR A 43 13.11 -8.60 8.87
CA TYR A 43 12.05 -7.70 9.29
C TYR A 43 12.54 -6.48 10.08
N ASP A 44 13.53 -6.67 10.96
CA ASP A 44 14.10 -5.58 11.77
C ASP A 44 14.83 -4.55 10.89
N ASP A 45 15.66 -5.02 9.97
CA ASP A 45 16.33 -4.15 8.99
C ASP A 45 15.29 -3.42 8.12
N ALA A 46 14.24 -4.10 7.68
CA ALA A 46 13.17 -3.47 6.89
C ALA A 46 12.46 -2.36 7.66
N ASP A 47 12.15 -2.57 8.95
CA ASP A 47 11.48 -1.55 9.77
C ASP A 47 12.38 -0.33 10.00
N GLN A 48 13.69 -0.53 10.22
CA GLN A 48 14.66 0.57 10.34
C GLN A 48 14.72 1.44 9.06
N ILE A 49 14.69 0.81 7.89
CA ILE A 49 14.65 1.55 6.62
C ILE A 49 13.32 2.33 6.50
N VAL A 50 12.18 1.72 6.87
CA VAL A 50 10.90 2.43 6.87
C VAL A 50 10.91 3.62 7.84
N GLU A 51 11.50 3.49 9.02
CA GLU A 51 11.64 4.60 9.96
C GLU A 51 12.50 5.72 9.40
N THR A 52 13.59 5.38 8.71
CA THR A 52 14.47 6.35 8.06
C THR A 52 13.70 7.16 7.03
N ILE A 53 12.95 6.48 6.15
CA ILE A 53 12.08 7.13 5.16
C ILE A 53 11.02 7.98 5.87
N SER A 54 10.40 7.48 6.93
CA SER A 54 9.37 8.22 7.67
C SER A 54 9.87 9.53 8.26
N LYS A 55 11.14 9.59 8.68
CA LYS A 55 11.78 10.77 9.28
C LYS A 55 12.31 11.75 8.22
N ARG A 56 12.81 11.25 7.09
CA ARG A 56 13.51 12.05 6.08
C ARG A 56 12.67 12.45 4.86
N ALA A 57 11.55 11.77 4.62
CA ALA A 57 10.67 12.07 3.49
C ALA A 57 10.05 13.47 3.59
N ARG A 58 10.08 14.21 2.47
CA ARG A 58 9.57 15.58 2.30
C ARG A 58 8.05 15.65 2.30
N THR A 59 7.37 14.61 1.81
CA THR A 59 5.91 14.59 1.72
C THR A 59 5.29 13.30 2.25
N GLU A 60 3.99 13.32 2.54
CA GLU A 60 3.24 12.10 2.87
C GLU A 60 3.13 11.13 1.69
N ARG A 61 3.28 11.63 0.45
CA ARG A 61 3.30 10.80 -0.75
C ARG A 61 4.55 9.93 -0.79
N ASP A 62 5.68 10.53 -0.47
CA ASP A 62 6.99 9.87 -0.45
C ASP A 62 7.05 8.74 0.58
N LYS A 63 6.32 8.88 1.69
CA LYS A 63 6.25 7.86 2.75
C LYS A 63 5.39 6.65 2.38
N ARG A 64 4.53 6.75 1.36
CA ARG A 64 3.50 5.72 1.12
C ARG A 64 4.10 4.35 0.81
N TRP A 65 5.18 4.28 0.04
CA TRP A 65 5.82 3.02 -0.34
C TRP A 65 6.35 2.29 0.90
N ALA A 66 7.19 2.97 1.67
CA ALA A 66 7.66 2.53 2.98
C ALA A 66 6.50 2.11 3.92
N TYR A 67 5.42 2.91 3.97
CA TYR A 67 4.28 2.61 4.81
C TYR A 67 3.50 1.37 4.35
N SER A 68 3.31 1.18 3.04
CA SER A 68 2.75 -0.07 2.51
C SER A 68 3.63 -1.28 2.86
N ALA A 69 4.95 -1.12 2.81
CA ALA A 69 5.89 -2.17 3.20
C ALA A 69 5.77 -2.50 4.69
N LYS A 70 5.57 -1.51 5.56
CA LYS A 70 5.31 -1.71 7.00
C LYS A 70 3.97 -2.38 7.28
N VAL A 71 2.90 -2.06 6.55
CA VAL A 71 1.63 -2.81 6.68
C VAL A 71 1.83 -4.29 6.34
N LYS A 72 2.56 -4.58 5.25
CA LYS A 72 2.92 -5.94 4.88
C LYS A 72 3.75 -6.62 5.98
N LEU A 73 4.76 -5.93 6.49
CA LEU A 73 5.66 -6.40 7.55
C LEU A 73 4.88 -6.84 8.80
N LEU A 74 4.02 -5.95 9.32
CA LEU A 74 3.16 -6.21 10.47
C LEU A 74 2.24 -7.42 10.20
N SER A 75 1.69 -7.53 8.98
CA SER A 75 0.86 -8.67 8.59
C SER A 75 1.66 -9.99 8.59
N THR A 76 2.90 -9.98 8.08
CA THR A 76 3.78 -11.16 8.05
C THR A 76 4.25 -11.58 9.43
N GLN A 77 4.39 -10.65 10.37
CA GLN A 77 4.73 -10.90 11.77
C GLN A 77 3.51 -11.27 12.63
N ASN A 78 2.35 -11.51 12.02
CA ASN A 78 1.08 -11.79 12.69
C ASN A 78 0.59 -10.68 13.64
N GLN A 79 1.11 -9.46 13.49
CA GLN A 79 0.69 -8.24 14.20
C GLN A 79 -0.51 -7.60 13.47
N MET A 80 -1.61 -8.36 13.38
CA MET A 80 -2.75 -8.03 12.52
C MET A 80 -3.48 -6.76 12.97
N HIS A 81 -3.55 -6.49 14.27
CA HIS A 81 -4.19 -5.29 14.79
C HIS A 81 -3.39 -4.03 14.45
N GLU A 82 -2.07 -4.10 14.58
CA GLU A 82 -1.13 -3.05 14.22
C GLU A 82 -1.15 -2.82 12.70
N ALA A 83 -1.17 -3.89 11.91
CA ALA A 83 -1.28 -3.82 10.45
C ALA A 83 -2.55 -3.08 10.01
N ILE A 84 -3.70 -3.38 10.63
CA ILE A 84 -4.96 -2.67 10.36
C ILE A 84 -4.87 -1.21 10.77
N ALA A 85 -4.42 -0.93 11.99
CA ALA A 85 -4.35 0.44 12.52
C ALA A 85 -3.44 1.33 11.66
N PHE A 86 -2.24 0.82 11.34
CA PHE A 86 -1.27 1.51 10.51
C PHE A 86 -1.76 1.64 9.07
N GLY A 87 -2.31 0.57 8.48
CA GLY A 87 -2.83 0.59 7.12
C GLY A 87 -4.01 1.54 6.92
N ILE A 88 -4.95 1.62 7.87
CA ILE A 88 -6.04 2.60 7.83
C ILE A 88 -5.51 4.03 7.91
N LYS A 89 -4.47 4.28 8.71
CA LYS A 89 -3.82 5.60 8.79
C LYS A 89 -3.18 5.95 7.46
N THR A 90 -2.41 5.04 6.86
CA THR A 90 -1.76 5.21 5.56
C THR A 90 -2.77 5.45 4.44
N LEU A 91 -3.85 4.66 4.37
CA LEU A 91 -4.91 4.84 3.37
C LEU A 91 -5.61 6.20 3.52
N ARG A 92 -5.75 6.71 4.75
CA ARG A 92 -6.36 8.02 5.00
C ARG A 92 -5.53 9.16 4.41
N THR A 93 -4.19 9.09 4.44
CA THR A 93 -3.33 10.12 3.82
C THR A 93 -3.40 10.10 2.29
N ALA A 94 -3.88 9.00 1.71
CA ALA A 94 -4.19 8.85 0.29
C ALA A 94 -5.68 9.15 -0.04
N GLY A 95 -6.45 9.71 0.91
CA GLY A 95 -7.87 10.02 0.72
C GLY A 95 -8.82 8.82 0.80
N ILE A 96 -8.31 7.61 1.05
CA ILE A 96 -9.10 6.39 1.19
C ILE A 96 -9.51 6.20 2.65
N ARG A 97 -10.78 6.51 2.93
CA ARG A 97 -11.35 6.26 4.26
C ARG A 97 -11.92 4.84 4.36
N LEU A 98 -11.42 4.13 5.37
CA LEU A 98 -11.95 2.89 5.89
C LEU A 98 -12.47 3.09 7.32
N PRO A 99 -13.44 2.28 7.78
CA PRO A 99 -13.88 2.32 9.16
C PRO A 99 -12.73 2.00 10.11
N SER A 100 -12.38 2.95 10.98
CA SER A 100 -11.29 2.82 11.97
C SER A 100 -11.64 1.94 13.17
N ARG A 101 -12.93 1.66 13.36
CA ARG A 101 -13.47 0.67 14.31
C ARG A 101 -14.06 -0.49 13.52
N LYS A 102 -14.41 -1.59 14.20
CA LYS A 102 -15.05 -2.77 13.60
C LYS A 102 -16.09 -2.36 12.54
N ALA A 103 -15.82 -2.71 11.29
CA ALA A 103 -16.71 -2.44 10.18
C ALA A 103 -18.08 -3.10 10.42
N ARG A 104 -19.14 -2.37 10.12
CA ARG A 104 -20.54 -2.84 10.25
C ARG A 104 -21.16 -3.08 8.88
N LEU A 105 -22.25 -3.84 8.84
CA LEU A 105 -22.97 -4.21 7.60
C LEU A 105 -23.27 -3.01 6.69
N HIS A 106 -23.65 -1.85 7.22
CA HIS A 106 -23.94 -0.68 6.40
C HIS A 106 -22.71 -0.19 5.58
N HIS A 107 -21.49 -0.40 6.06
CA HIS A 107 -20.27 -0.07 5.29
C HIS A 107 -20.15 -0.97 4.05
N VAL A 108 -20.46 -2.26 4.21
CA VAL A 108 -20.47 -3.24 3.12
C VAL A 108 -21.53 -2.84 2.08
N LEU A 109 -22.75 -2.52 2.54
CA LEU A 109 -23.83 -2.10 1.65
C LEU A 109 -23.44 -0.84 0.84
N ILE A 110 -22.83 0.15 1.49
CA ILE A 110 -22.35 1.38 0.82
C ILE A 110 -21.33 1.04 -0.28
N GLU A 111 -20.34 0.20 0.00
CA GLU A 111 -19.34 -0.20 -1.01
C GLU A 111 -19.98 -1.01 -2.15
N PHE A 112 -20.90 -1.90 -1.83
CA PHE A 112 -21.62 -2.69 -2.84
C PHE A 112 -22.43 -1.79 -3.78
N PHE A 113 -23.16 -0.80 -3.24
CA PHE A 113 -23.88 0.18 -4.07
C PHE A 113 -22.94 1.00 -4.97
N LYS A 114 -21.77 1.40 -4.46
CA LYS A 114 -20.75 2.12 -5.24
C LYS A 114 -20.20 1.29 -6.39
N VAL A 115 -19.94 0.01 -6.17
CA VAL A 115 -19.45 -0.90 -7.22
C VAL A 115 -20.55 -1.23 -8.21
N LYS A 116 -21.78 -1.51 -7.76
CA LYS A 116 -22.94 -1.72 -8.64
C LYS A 116 -23.19 -0.54 -9.57
N LYS A 117 -23.06 0.71 -9.07
CA LYS A 117 -23.16 1.92 -9.91
C LYS A 117 -22.05 2.03 -10.96
N ARG A 118 -20.85 1.47 -10.70
CA ARG A 118 -19.75 1.45 -11.68
C ARG A 118 -19.95 0.39 -12.74
N PHE A 119 -20.36 -0.82 -12.34
CA PHE A 119 -20.71 -1.88 -13.29
C PHE A 119 -21.81 -1.46 -14.26
N LYS A 120 -22.80 -0.66 -13.82
CA LYS A 120 -23.83 -0.11 -14.72
C LYS A 120 -23.28 0.79 -15.84
N LYS A 121 -22.04 1.29 -15.74
CA LYS A 121 -21.40 2.11 -16.78
C LYS A 121 -20.70 1.27 -17.84
N ILE A 122 -20.45 -0.01 -17.54
CA ILE A 122 -19.81 -0.97 -18.42
C ILE A 122 -20.89 -1.51 -19.35
N LYS A 123 -20.64 -1.42 -20.65
CA LYS A 123 -21.63 -1.69 -21.69
C LYS A 123 -21.61 -3.15 -22.16
N SER A 124 -20.50 -3.86 -21.99
CA SER A 124 -20.35 -5.26 -22.38
C SER A 124 -19.32 -6.01 -21.53
N GLU A 125 -19.34 -7.33 -21.60
CA GLU A 125 -18.31 -8.19 -21.00
C GLU A 125 -16.95 -7.99 -21.67
N GLU A 126 -16.93 -7.73 -22.98
CA GLU A 126 -15.70 -7.44 -23.72
C GLU A 126 -14.99 -6.18 -23.19
N GLU A 127 -15.75 -5.15 -22.78
CA GLU A 127 -15.18 -3.95 -22.14
C GLU A 127 -14.45 -4.29 -20.83
N LEU A 128 -14.92 -5.30 -20.07
CA LEU A 128 -14.24 -5.78 -18.87
C LEU A 128 -12.96 -6.55 -19.21
N LEU A 129 -13.01 -7.42 -20.21
CA LEU A 129 -11.88 -8.26 -20.62
C LEU A 129 -10.76 -7.45 -21.29
N THR A 130 -11.12 -6.32 -21.91
CA THR A 130 -10.18 -5.43 -22.60
C THR A 130 -9.79 -4.20 -21.77
N MET A 131 -10.14 -4.18 -20.47
CA MET A 131 -9.72 -3.11 -19.58
C MET A 131 -8.19 -2.98 -19.55
N ARG A 132 -7.70 -1.77 -19.81
CA ARG A 132 -6.28 -1.45 -19.69
C ARG A 132 -5.76 -1.74 -18.29
N GLU A 133 -4.47 -2.03 -18.18
CA GLU A 133 -3.80 -2.06 -16.90
C GLU A 133 -3.80 -0.67 -16.24
N CYS A 134 -3.88 -0.64 -14.90
CA CYS A 134 -3.74 0.58 -14.14
C CYS A 134 -2.28 1.04 -14.20
N GLU A 135 -1.96 2.17 -14.82
CA GLU A 135 -0.57 2.68 -14.93
C GLU A 135 -0.13 3.49 -13.70
N ASP A 136 -1.09 3.94 -12.89
CA ASP A 136 -0.84 4.79 -11.73
C ASP A 136 -0.24 3.97 -10.57
N GLU A 137 1.05 4.16 -10.32
CA GLU A 137 1.81 3.50 -9.26
C GLU A 137 1.22 3.75 -7.86
N GLU A 138 0.64 4.92 -7.63
CA GLU A 138 0.02 5.29 -6.36
C GLU A 138 -1.29 4.52 -6.14
N ILE A 139 -2.12 4.39 -7.18
CA ILE A 139 -3.34 3.57 -7.12
C ILE A 139 -3.00 2.09 -6.93
N ARG A 140 -1.93 1.60 -7.58
CA ARG A 140 -1.40 0.25 -7.36
C ARG A 140 -1.05 0.03 -5.90
N LEU A 141 -0.30 0.94 -5.30
CA LEU A 141 0.14 0.88 -3.92
C LEU A 141 -1.02 0.97 -2.90
N ILE A 142 -1.98 1.85 -3.15
CA ILE A 142 -3.21 1.98 -2.35
C ILE A 142 -3.97 0.65 -2.34
N THR A 143 -4.12 0.02 -3.50
CA THR A 143 -4.82 -1.26 -3.63
C THR A 143 -4.08 -2.39 -2.91
N HIS A 144 -2.75 -2.43 -3.05
CA HIS A 144 -1.91 -3.37 -2.30
C HIS A 144 -2.07 -3.19 -0.78
N THR A 145 -2.08 -1.96 -0.30
CA THR A 145 -2.29 -1.64 1.13
C THR A 145 -3.70 -2.05 1.58
N LEU A 146 -4.73 -1.80 0.76
CA LEU A 146 -6.11 -2.23 1.02
C LEU A 146 -6.21 -3.74 1.23
N ASN A 147 -5.49 -4.53 0.42
CA ASN A 147 -5.51 -5.98 0.54
C ASN A 147 -4.89 -6.50 1.82
N TYR A 148 -3.76 -5.92 2.29
CA TYR A 148 -3.21 -6.35 3.58
C TYR A 148 -4.12 -5.96 4.75
N VAL A 149 -4.78 -4.80 4.69
CA VAL A 149 -5.77 -4.43 5.71
C VAL A 149 -6.97 -5.39 5.66
N ALA A 150 -7.43 -5.78 4.46
CA ALA A 150 -8.51 -6.74 4.29
C ALA A 150 -8.13 -8.13 4.81
N TYR A 151 -6.94 -8.61 4.44
CA TYR A 151 -6.34 -9.85 4.89
C TYR A 151 -6.21 -9.88 6.42
N ALA A 152 -5.60 -8.86 7.03
CA ALA A 152 -5.49 -8.77 8.49
C ALA A 152 -6.87 -8.75 9.16
N GLY A 153 -7.86 -8.10 8.53
CA GLY A 153 -9.26 -8.09 8.97
C GLY A 153 -9.87 -9.49 9.08
N PHE A 154 -9.49 -10.44 8.22
CA PHE A 154 -9.91 -11.85 8.33
C PHE A 154 -9.40 -12.49 9.62
N PHE A 155 -8.09 -12.37 9.89
CA PHE A 155 -7.43 -13.02 11.01
C PHE A 155 -7.89 -12.51 12.39
N VAL A 156 -8.40 -11.27 12.46
CA VAL A 156 -8.94 -10.70 13.70
C VAL A 156 -10.46 -10.73 13.79
N ASN A 157 -11.11 -11.61 13.02
CA ASN A 157 -12.58 -11.80 12.99
C ASN A 157 -13.34 -10.49 12.71
N GLN A 158 -12.89 -9.74 11.70
CA GLN A 158 -13.55 -8.54 11.16
C GLN A 158 -13.94 -8.74 9.68
N PRO A 159 -14.87 -9.67 9.38
CA PRO A 159 -15.23 -10.02 7.99
C PRO A 159 -15.76 -8.82 7.18
N ASN A 160 -16.50 -7.91 7.82
CA ASN A 160 -16.98 -6.70 7.14
C ASN A 160 -15.83 -5.78 6.69
N LEU A 161 -14.72 -5.73 7.42
CA LEU A 161 -13.56 -4.91 7.04
C LEU A 161 -12.88 -5.51 5.81
N MET A 162 -12.72 -6.84 5.81
CA MET A 162 -12.22 -7.60 4.68
C MET A 162 -13.06 -7.34 3.41
N ILE A 163 -14.39 -7.51 3.52
CA ILE A 163 -15.31 -7.28 2.40
C ILE A 163 -15.21 -5.83 1.90
N VAL A 164 -15.23 -4.84 2.79
CA VAL A 164 -15.10 -3.42 2.42
C VAL A 164 -13.77 -3.16 1.71
N GLY A 165 -12.67 -3.75 2.18
CA GLY A 165 -11.35 -3.62 1.57
C GLY A 165 -11.30 -4.16 0.13
N TYR A 166 -11.77 -5.39 -0.09
CA TYR A 166 -11.78 -6.00 -1.43
C TYR A 166 -12.75 -5.31 -2.39
N ILE A 167 -13.96 -4.95 -1.96
CA ILE A 167 -14.90 -4.21 -2.81
C ILE A 167 -14.31 -2.84 -3.18
N ARG A 168 -13.57 -2.19 -2.28
CA ARG A 168 -12.87 -0.94 -2.58
C ARG A 168 -11.73 -1.14 -3.58
N GLY A 169 -10.94 -2.21 -3.46
CA GLY A 169 -9.91 -2.58 -4.44
C GLY A 169 -10.49 -2.79 -5.83
N LEU A 170 -11.55 -3.61 -5.93
CA LEU A 170 -12.32 -3.79 -7.16
C LEU A 170 -12.83 -2.46 -7.72
N SER A 171 -13.39 -1.61 -6.87
CA SER A 171 -13.86 -0.28 -7.26
C SER A 171 -12.76 0.63 -7.82
N LEU A 172 -11.51 0.48 -7.37
CA LEU A 172 -10.37 1.22 -7.91
C LEU A 172 -9.99 0.67 -9.28
N SER A 173 -9.96 -0.66 -9.44
CA SER A 173 -9.67 -1.29 -10.72
C SER A 173 -10.69 -0.91 -11.80
N LEU A 174 -11.98 -0.94 -11.47
CA LEU A 174 -13.06 -0.48 -12.36
C LEU A 174 -12.94 0.99 -12.78
N LYS A 175 -12.19 1.82 -12.04
CA LYS A 175 -12.04 3.25 -12.32
C LYS A 175 -10.70 3.57 -13.00
N HIS A 176 -9.64 2.87 -12.65
CA HIS A 176 -8.27 3.22 -13.01
C HIS A 176 -7.59 2.19 -13.92
N GLY A 177 -8.25 1.07 -14.23
CA GLY A 177 -7.68 -0.05 -15.00
C GLY A 177 -7.38 -1.25 -14.10
N LEU A 178 -7.14 -2.41 -14.72
CA LEU A 178 -6.84 -3.65 -13.99
C LEU A 178 -5.57 -3.49 -13.16
N ASN A 179 -5.68 -3.80 -11.89
CA ASN A 179 -4.57 -3.73 -10.97
C ASN A 179 -4.10 -5.15 -10.68
N LYS A 180 -2.80 -5.42 -10.77
CA LYS A 180 -2.20 -6.73 -10.42
C LYS A 180 -2.48 -7.18 -8.98
N TYR A 181 -2.94 -6.27 -8.13
CA TYR A 181 -3.34 -6.55 -6.76
C TYR A 181 -4.85 -6.76 -6.59
N THR A 182 -5.72 -6.50 -7.57
CA THR A 182 -7.17 -6.81 -7.44
C THR A 182 -7.44 -8.26 -7.81
#